data_AF-A0A2V9KEM9-F1
#
_entry.id   AF-A0A2V9KEM9-F1
#
_cell.length_a   1.000
_cell.length_b   1.000
_cell.length_c   1.000
_cell.angle_alpha   90.00
_cell.angle_beta   90.00
_cell.angle_gamma   90.00
#
_symmetry.space_group_name_H-M   'P 1'
#
loop_
_entity.id
_entity.type
_entity.pdbx_description
1 polymer ?
#
loop_
_entity_poly.entity_id
_entity_poly.type
_entity_poly.pdbx_seq_one_letter_code
_entity_poly.pdbx_strand_id
1 'polypeptide(L)' 'MINNLRAHIDRIGHFHIGDVPGRHEPGTGEVNYRNVFRAIYDLGERFEGTAALEYGPLVPLEQNLADMRKLADFG' A
#
# COMPACT_ATOMS: atom_id res chain seq x y z
N MET A 1 -13.07 -1.63 -1.12
CA MET A 1 -11.71 -1.72 -1.71
C MET A 1 -11.13 -3.13 -1.65
N ILE A 2 -10.82 -3.69 -0.46
CA ILE A 2 -10.12 -5.00 -0.32
C ILE A 2 -10.85 -6.17 -1.01
N ASN A 3 -12.18 -6.22 -0.98
CA ASN A 3 -12.93 -7.28 -1.68
C ASN A 3 -12.67 -7.30 -3.19
N ASN A 4 -12.59 -6.12 -3.83
CA ASN A 4 -12.28 -6.02 -5.26
C ASN A 4 -10.84 -6.46 -5.55
N LEU A 5 -9.91 -6.08 -4.68
CA LEU A 5 -8.51 -6.53 -4.77
C LEU A 5 -8.44 -8.06 -4.74
N ARG A 6 -9.07 -8.71 -3.75
CA ARG A 6 -9.12 -10.18 -3.64
C ARG A 6 -9.77 -10.86 -4.83
N ALA A 7 -10.84 -10.29 -5.36
CA ALA A 7 -11.59 -10.86 -6.48
C ALA A 7 -10.85 -10.73 -7.83
N HIS A 8 -9.91 -9.79 -7.95
CA HIS A 8 -9.32 -9.43 -9.24
C HIS A 8 -7.79 -9.37 -9.22
N ILE A 9 -7.14 -9.90 -8.20
CA ILE A 9 -5.68 -9.80 -8.04
C ILE A 9 -4.91 -10.33 -9.26
N ASP A 10 -5.39 -11.39 -9.90
CA ASP A 10 -4.76 -12.00 -11.08
C ASP A 10 -4.79 -11.08 -12.33
N ARG A 11 -5.53 -9.97 -12.27
CA ARG A 11 -5.61 -8.94 -13.33
C ARG A 11 -4.79 -7.69 -13.02
N ILE A 12 -4.20 -7.61 -11.83
CA ILE A 12 -3.47 -6.45 -11.37
C ILE A 12 -1.98 -6.73 -11.54
N GLY A 13 -1.29 -5.90 -12.32
CA GLY A 13 0.18 -5.98 -12.49
C GLY A 13 0.96 -4.99 -11.61
N HIS A 14 0.29 -3.95 -11.11
CA HIS A 14 0.96 -2.88 -10.35
C HIS A 14 -0.04 -2.11 -9.47
N PHE A 15 0.42 -1.63 -8.31
CA PHE A 15 -0.34 -0.76 -7.42
C PHE A 15 0.33 0.60 -7.28
N HIS A 16 -0.46 1.67 -7.27
CA HIS A 16 -0.01 3.00 -6.84
C HIS A 16 -0.62 3.31 -5.47
N ILE A 17 0.21 3.79 -4.55
CA ILE A 17 -0.16 4.06 -3.16
C ILE A 17 -0.18 5.57 -2.92
N GLY A 18 -1.21 6.06 -2.24
CA GLY A 18 -1.34 7.43 -1.79
C GLY A 18 -2.65 7.61 -1.03
N ASP A 19 -2.57 8.09 0.20
CA ASP A 19 -3.71 8.17 1.12
C ASP A 19 -4.71 9.26 0.71
N VAL A 20 -5.96 9.11 1.11
CA VAL A 20 -7.04 10.02 0.70
C VAL A 20 -7.59 10.77 1.91
N PRO A 21 -7.96 12.06 1.76
CA PRO A 21 -8.09 12.80 0.49
C PRO A 21 -6.81 13.52 0.03
N GLY A 22 -5.80 13.69 0.89
CA GLY A 22 -4.66 14.59 0.64
C GLY A 22 -3.62 14.08 -0.37
N ARG A 23 -3.64 12.79 -0.71
CA ARG A 23 -2.60 12.11 -1.52
C ARG A 23 -1.21 12.26 -0.90
N HIS A 24 -1.15 12.02 0.40
CA HIS A 24 0.06 11.94 1.21
C HIS A 24 0.34 10.47 1.58
N GLU A 25 1.35 10.23 2.42
CA GLU A 25 1.72 8.88 2.84
C GLU A 25 0.60 8.17 3.62
N PRO A 26 0.51 6.83 3.51
CA PRO A 26 -0.35 6.01 4.35
C PRO A 26 -0.32 6.36 5.84
N GLY A 27 -1.50 6.59 6.41
CA GLY A 27 -1.69 6.96 7.83
C GLY A 27 -2.02 8.44 8.04
N THR A 28 -2.09 9.23 6.96
CA THR A 28 -2.49 10.64 6.98
C THR A 28 -3.96 10.85 6.64
N GLY A 29 -4.62 9.83 6.10
CA GLY A 29 -5.99 9.87 5.60
C GLY A 29 -6.88 8.78 6.20
N GLU A 30 -7.93 8.43 5.46
CA GLU A 30 -8.97 7.51 5.92
C GLU A 30 -8.71 6.03 5.55
N VAL A 31 -7.75 5.75 4.67
CA VAL A 31 -7.49 4.38 4.23
C VAL A 31 -6.66 3.62 5.25
N ASN A 32 -7.20 2.50 5.75
CA ASN A 32 -6.43 1.56 6.56
C ASN A 32 -5.45 0.75 5.68
N TYR A 33 -4.30 1.34 5.36
CA TYR A 33 -3.27 0.73 4.52
C TYR A 33 -2.62 -0.51 5.14
N ARG A 34 -2.60 -0.64 6.47
CA ARG A 34 -2.12 -1.88 7.11
C ARG A 34 -2.92 -3.09 6.62
N ASN A 35 -4.24 -2.96 6.55
CA ASN A 35 -5.11 -4.03 6.06
C ASN A 35 -5.03 -4.21 4.54
N VAL A 36 -4.79 -3.14 3.78
CA VAL A 36 -4.58 -3.22 2.32
C VAL A 36 -3.31 -3.98 2.00
N PHE A 37 -2.18 -3.59 2.61
CA PHE A 37 -0.90 -4.25 2.43
C PHE A 37 -0.96 -5.70 2.92
N ARG A 38 -1.66 -5.97 4.03
CA ARG A 38 -1.89 -7.34 4.49
C ARG A 38 -2.63 -8.17 3.46
N ALA A 39 -3.69 -7.62 2.86
CA ALA A 39 -4.44 -8.33 1.82
C ALA A 39 -3.63 -8.59 0.55
N ILE A 40 -2.71 -7.69 0.16
CA ILE A 40 -1.77 -7.92 -0.95
C ILE A 40 -0.76 -9.00 -0.57
N TYR A 41 -0.17 -8.91 0.62
CA TYR A 41 0.80 -9.87 1.13
C TYR A 41 0.22 -11.29 1.18
N ASP A 42 -1.00 -11.44 1.71
CA ASP A 42 -1.69 -12.74 1.81
C ASP A 42 -2.03 -13.34 0.42
N LEU A 43 -1.97 -12.54 -0.65
CA LEU A 43 -2.18 -12.96 -2.03
C LEU A 43 -0.86 -13.04 -2.83
N GLY A 44 0.29 -12.98 -2.18
CA GLY A 44 1.61 -12.91 -2.84
C GLY A 44 1.89 -14.05 -3.82
N GLU A 45 1.33 -15.25 -3.59
CA GLU A 45 1.44 -16.38 -4.54
C GLU A 45 0.74 -16.13 -5.89
N ARG A 46 -0.17 -15.15 -5.94
CA ARG A 46 -0.96 -14.77 -7.12
C ARG A 46 -0.61 -13.37 -7.65
N PHE A 47 0.31 -12.67 -6.98
CA PHE A 47 0.69 -11.31 -7.34
C PHE A 47 2.20 -11.16 -7.32
N GLU A 48 2.79 -11.21 -8.50
CA GLU A 48 4.24 -10.99 -8.72
C GLU A 48 4.56 -9.53 -9.11
N GLY A 49 3.56 -8.66 -9.07
CA GLY A 49 3.70 -7.25 -9.42
C GLY A 49 4.39 -6.42 -8.33
N THR A 50 4.46 -5.12 -8.56
CA THR A 50 5.06 -4.17 -7.61
C THR A 50 4.05 -3.15 -7.11
N ALA A 51 4.40 -2.44 -6.04
CA ALA A 51 3.65 -1.30 -5.54
C ALA A 51 4.57 -0.07 -5.48
N ALA A 52 4.14 1.05 -6.04
CA ALA A 52 4.85 2.32 -6.00
C ALA A 52 4.23 3.27 -4.96
N LEU A 53 5.09 3.92 -4.17
CA LEU A 53 4.71 5.01 -3.28
C LEU A 53 4.55 6.28 -4.13
N GLU A 54 3.31 6.60 -4.52
CA GLU A 54 2.97 7.69 -5.45
C GLU A 54 2.12 8.78 -4.75
N TYR A 55 2.77 9.50 -3.84
CA TYR A 55 2.17 10.57 -3.04
C TYR A 55 3.15 11.70 -2.77
N GLY A 56 2.66 12.84 -2.26
CA GLY A 56 3.51 13.92 -1.75
C GLY A 56 3.83 13.69 -0.28
N PRO A 57 5.07 13.34 0.12
CA PRO A 57 5.38 13.05 1.52
C PRO A 57 5.29 14.31 2.39
N LEU A 58 4.75 14.18 3.61
CA LEU A 58 4.72 15.25 4.62
C LEU A 58 5.92 15.21 5.56
N VAL A 59 6.55 14.04 5.71
CA VAL A 59 7.76 13.86 6.51
C VAL A 59 9.02 13.71 5.63
N PRO A 60 10.23 13.90 6.17
CA PRO A 60 11.47 13.65 5.44
C PRO A 60 11.55 12.23 4.87
N LEU A 61 12.22 12.08 3.73
CA LEU A 61 12.27 10.84 2.95
C LEU A 61 12.66 9.60 3.79
N GLU A 62 13.71 9.71 4.60
CA GLU A 62 14.20 8.56 5.39
C GLU A 62 13.16 8.07 6.39
N GLN A 63 12.48 8.99 7.07
CA GLN A 63 11.40 8.66 7.99
C GLN A 63 10.23 8.03 7.24
N ASN A 64 9.84 8.61 6.10
CA ASN A 64 8.76 8.08 5.27
C ASN A 64 9.02 6.64 4.84
N LEU A 65 10.21 6.35 4.32
CA LEU A 65 10.59 5.01 3.88
C LEU A 65 10.67 4.01 5.06
N ALA A 66 11.16 4.45 6.22
CA ALA A 66 11.19 3.62 7.41
C ALA A 66 9.78 3.24 7.89
N ASP A 67 8.84 4.19 7.86
CA ASP A 67 7.46 3.95 8.26
C ASP A 67 6.72 3.06 7.25
N MET A 68 6.93 3.28 5.94
CA MET A 68 6.36 2.42 4.91
C MET A 68 6.89 0.99 4.99
N ARG A 69 8.19 0.83 5.28
CA ARG A 69 8.79 -0.49 5.50
C ARG A 69 8.13 -1.21 6.67
N LYS A 70 7.97 -0.55 7.82
CA LYS A 70 7.28 -1.13 8.99
C LYS A 70 5.82 -1.47 8.68
N LEU A 71 5.13 -0.59 7.95
CA LEU A 71 3.73 -0.75 7.61
C LEU A 71 3.48 -1.95 6.69
N ALA A 72 4.40 -2.23 5.78
CA ALA A 72 4.35 -3.36 4.83
C ALA A 72 5.03 -4.64 5.36
N ASP A 73 5.65 -4.60 6.53
CA ASP A 73 6.27 -5.76 7.15
C ASP A 73 5.26 -6.57 7.98
N PHE A 74 5.28 -7.87 7.76
CA PHE A 74 4.25 -8.80 8.21
C PHE A 74 4.81 -10.10 8.83
N GLY A 75 6.13 -10.20 8.99
CA GLY A 75 6.83 -11.38 9.51
C GLY A 75 8.16 -11.59 8.82
#